data_AF-A0A9P5PSL4-F1
#
_entry.id   AF-A0A9P5PSL4-F1
#
_cell.length_a   1.000
_cell.length_b   1.000
_cell.length_c   1.000
_cell.angle_alpha   90.00
_cell.angle_beta   90.00
_cell.angle_gamma   90.00
#
_symmetry.space_group_name_H-M   'P 1'
#
loop_
_entity.id
_entity.type
_entity.pdbx_description
1 polymer ?
#
loop_
_entity_poly.entity_id
_entity_poly.type
_entity_poly.pdbx_seq_one_letter_code
_entity_poly.pdbx_strand_id
1 'polypeptide(L)'
;MPAIFSNPTADSYPIQVVPNDSNLEINVYDLAASIPEYVWDALRQNPFLVPRLQSLMLAIQKFVPRSRVYSVFAPEPVAELFARLWSDSTGIWHYPEPYYAAQLSFCTQRSFKNRQATTMREGSHYNLRPAIPSDLLAVAKLCLEFSQGSEPFVLDWEGAVREAEMLIYNKQVWVHEIQGASDSSSSESRKVYHKVGFVGLNGSEESIEGVERWSEIGFDRTKVQLGHW
;
A
#
# COMPACT_ATOMS: atom_id res chain seq x y z
N MET A 1 60.38 -47.65 -20.87
CA MET A 1 60.71 -48.35 -19.61
C MET A 1 61.08 -47.29 -18.56
N PRO A 2 60.73 -47.49 -17.27
CA PRO A 2 59.78 -46.65 -16.53
C PRO A 2 60.39 -45.85 -15.36
N ALA A 3 59.59 -44.99 -14.73
CA ALA A 3 59.65 -44.72 -13.28
C ALA A 3 58.26 -44.34 -12.73
N ILE A 4 57.99 -44.77 -11.50
CA ILE A 4 56.69 -44.94 -10.83
C ILE A 4 56.57 -43.94 -9.64
N PHE A 5 55.34 -43.73 -9.15
CA PHE A 5 54.87 -43.17 -7.85
C PHE A 5 54.73 -41.64 -7.78
N SER A 6 53.72 -41.01 -7.17
CA SER A 6 52.52 -41.41 -6.39
C SER A 6 51.64 -40.16 -6.12
N ASN A 7 50.35 -40.32 -5.90
CA ASN A 7 49.39 -39.35 -5.32
C ASN A 7 49.24 -39.64 -3.79
N PRO A 8 48.47 -38.91 -2.94
CA PRO A 8 47.91 -37.54 -2.96
C PRO A 8 48.05 -36.79 -1.59
N THR A 9 47.57 -35.55 -1.45
CA THR A 9 46.86 -35.02 -0.23
C THR A 9 46.31 -33.61 -0.44
N ALA A 10 45.28 -33.28 0.36
CA ALA A 10 44.33 -32.19 0.24
C ALA A 10 44.77 -30.84 0.86
N ASP A 11 43.93 -29.84 0.58
CA ASP A 11 43.61 -28.63 1.35
C ASP A 11 44.08 -27.24 0.87
N SER A 12 43.10 -26.32 0.97
CA SER A 12 43.17 -24.85 1.13
C SER A 12 43.05 -23.89 -0.09
N TYR A 13 41.79 -23.57 -0.43
CA TYR A 13 41.12 -22.24 -0.55
C TYR A 13 41.80 -21.03 -1.26
N PRO A 14 41.03 -20.16 -1.96
CA PRO A 14 40.17 -19.18 -1.27
C PRO A 14 38.70 -19.17 -1.72
N ILE A 15 37.85 -19.09 -0.70
CA ILE A 15 36.46 -18.63 -0.73
C ILE A 15 36.44 -17.24 -1.36
N GLN A 16 35.71 -17.08 -2.46
CA GLN A 16 35.37 -15.73 -2.93
C GLN A 16 34.30 -15.14 -2.03
N VAL A 17 34.62 -13.97 -1.51
CA VAL A 17 33.79 -13.12 -0.67
C VAL A 17 32.50 -12.79 -1.43
N VAL A 18 31.37 -13.30 -0.95
CA VAL A 18 30.05 -12.81 -1.35
C VAL A 18 29.89 -11.42 -0.72
N PRO A 19 29.62 -10.36 -1.49
CA PRO A 19 29.22 -9.08 -0.91
C PRO A 19 27.93 -9.29 -0.14
N ASN A 20 28.01 -9.03 1.16
CA ASN A 20 26.91 -9.13 2.10
C ASN A 20 25.98 -7.92 1.89
N ASP A 21 25.14 -7.97 0.86
CA ASP A 21 24.16 -6.92 0.61
C ASP A 21 22.96 -7.11 1.54
N SER A 22 23.15 -6.64 2.76
CA SER A 22 22.14 -6.62 3.83
C SER A 22 21.15 -5.46 3.68
N ASN A 23 21.06 -4.88 2.47
CA ASN A 23 20.09 -3.86 2.08
C ASN A 23 19.29 -4.28 0.84
N LEU A 24 18.83 -5.54 0.78
CA LEU A 24 17.67 -5.89 -0.04
C LEU A 24 16.42 -5.28 0.61
N GLU A 25 16.26 -3.96 0.47
CA GLU A 25 14.91 -3.41 0.37
C GLU A 25 14.32 -4.05 -0.88
N ILE A 26 13.55 -5.12 -0.68
CA ILE A 26 12.68 -5.67 -1.71
C ILE A 26 11.72 -4.54 -2.07
N ASN A 27 12.01 -3.88 -3.19
CA ASN A 27 11.14 -2.89 -3.74
C ASN A 27 9.92 -3.62 -4.32
N VAL A 28 8.78 -3.51 -3.64
CA VAL A 28 7.51 -4.14 -4.04
C VAL A 28 7.03 -3.62 -5.42
N TYR A 29 7.63 -2.53 -5.92
CA TYR A 29 7.28 -1.85 -7.18
C TYR A 29 7.95 -2.45 -8.44
N ASP A 30 8.92 -3.36 -8.32
CA ASP A 30 9.64 -3.90 -9.49
C ASP A 30 8.84 -4.91 -10.34
N LEU A 31 7.63 -5.30 -9.91
CA LEU A 31 6.86 -6.33 -10.62
C LEU A 31 6.00 -5.83 -11.80
N ALA A 32 5.51 -4.59 -11.79
CA ALA A 32 4.71 -4.09 -12.93
C ALA A 32 5.57 -4.01 -14.21
N ALA A 33 6.85 -3.70 -14.06
CA ALA A 33 7.85 -3.76 -15.14
C ALA A 33 8.27 -5.20 -15.50
N SER A 34 7.95 -6.19 -14.67
CA SER A 34 8.32 -7.60 -14.86
C SER A 34 7.16 -8.49 -15.32
N ILE A 35 5.95 -7.96 -15.51
CA ILE A 35 4.83 -8.74 -16.08
C ILE A 35 5.10 -8.94 -17.59
N PRO A 36 5.27 -10.19 -18.06
CA PRO A 36 5.54 -10.45 -19.47
C PRO A 36 4.42 -9.97 -20.40
N GLU A 37 4.76 -9.48 -21.59
CA GLU A 37 3.79 -8.97 -22.58
C GLU A 37 2.66 -9.95 -22.91
N TYR A 38 2.93 -11.27 -22.89
CA TYR A 38 1.89 -12.27 -23.15
C TYR A 38 0.80 -12.33 -22.06
N VAL A 39 1.13 -11.97 -20.81
CA VAL A 39 0.15 -11.86 -19.72
C VAL A 39 -0.75 -10.66 -19.97
N TRP A 40 -0.17 -9.56 -20.45
CA TRP A 40 -0.92 -8.39 -20.90
C TRP A 40 -1.83 -8.68 -22.07
N ASP A 41 -1.35 -9.44 -23.06
CA ASP A 41 -2.18 -9.91 -24.18
C ASP A 41 -3.37 -10.72 -23.67
N ALA A 42 -3.15 -11.65 -22.73
CA ALA A 42 -4.21 -12.46 -22.14
C ALA A 42 -5.24 -11.61 -21.36
N LEU A 43 -4.80 -10.61 -20.60
CA LEU A 43 -5.68 -9.68 -19.88
C LEU A 43 -6.46 -8.78 -20.85
N ARG A 44 -5.81 -8.26 -21.90
CA ARG A 44 -6.44 -7.43 -22.94
C ARG A 44 -7.44 -8.21 -23.79
N GLN A 45 -7.30 -9.52 -23.87
CA GLN A 45 -8.23 -10.40 -24.57
C GLN A 45 -9.24 -11.06 -23.62
N ASN A 46 -9.20 -10.73 -22.32
CA ASN A 46 -10.05 -11.38 -21.33
C ASN A 46 -11.53 -11.03 -21.60
N PRO A 47 -12.36 -12.00 -22.04
CA PRO A 47 -13.73 -11.74 -22.46
C PRO A 47 -14.66 -11.42 -21.28
N PHE A 48 -14.21 -11.66 -20.05
CA PHE A 48 -14.95 -11.34 -18.84
C PHE A 48 -14.63 -9.91 -18.36
N LEU A 49 -13.35 -9.54 -18.25
CA LEU A 49 -12.92 -8.27 -17.65
C LEU A 49 -13.12 -7.08 -18.59
N VAL A 50 -12.66 -7.19 -19.84
CA VAL A 50 -12.61 -6.03 -20.74
C VAL A 50 -13.98 -5.40 -21.00
N PRO A 51 -15.03 -6.16 -21.37
CA PRO A 51 -16.35 -5.56 -21.62
C PRO A 51 -16.96 -4.89 -20.38
N ARG A 52 -16.65 -5.40 -19.19
CA ARG A 52 -17.13 -4.85 -17.91
C ARG A 52 -16.41 -3.56 -17.55
N LEU A 53 -15.09 -3.52 -17.70
CA LEU A 53 -14.31 -2.30 -17.47
C LEU A 53 -14.71 -1.20 -18.46
N GLN A 54 -14.87 -1.53 -19.75
CA GLN A 54 -15.37 -0.58 -20.74
C GLN A 54 -16.77 -0.06 -20.39
N SER A 55 -17.69 -0.93 -19.98
CA SER A 55 -19.04 -0.53 -19.55
C SER A 55 -19.00 0.37 -18.32
N LEU A 56 -18.15 0.05 -17.34
CA LEU A 56 -17.92 0.88 -16.15
C LEU A 56 -17.39 2.26 -16.54
N MET A 57 -16.38 2.32 -17.42
CA MET A 57 -15.80 3.58 -17.88
C MET A 57 -16.83 4.45 -18.61
N LEU A 58 -17.66 3.87 -19.48
CA LEU A 58 -18.75 4.59 -20.14
C LEU A 58 -19.75 5.15 -19.13
N ALA A 59 -20.07 4.37 -18.09
CA ALA A 59 -20.95 4.83 -17.02
C ALA A 59 -20.32 5.99 -16.22
N ILE A 60 -19.03 5.89 -15.86
CA ILE A 60 -18.30 6.97 -15.16
C ILE A 60 -18.29 8.24 -16.01
N GLN A 61 -17.92 8.15 -17.29
CA GLN A 61 -17.82 9.29 -18.20
C GLN A 61 -19.15 10.02 -18.42
N LYS A 62 -20.28 9.35 -18.16
CA LYS A 62 -21.62 9.96 -18.26
C LYS A 62 -21.90 10.95 -17.12
N PHE A 63 -21.30 10.74 -15.94
CA PHE A 63 -21.65 11.48 -14.72
C PHE A 63 -20.47 12.21 -14.08
N VAL A 64 -19.25 11.80 -14.38
CA VAL A 64 -18.02 12.30 -13.75
C VAL A 64 -17.15 12.95 -14.82
N PRO A 65 -16.79 14.24 -14.69
CA PRO A 65 -15.79 14.85 -15.56
C PRO A 65 -14.49 14.05 -15.53
N ARG A 66 -13.85 13.89 -16.69
CA ARG A 66 -12.61 13.09 -16.79
C ARG A 66 -11.51 13.58 -15.84
N SER A 67 -11.45 14.90 -15.61
CA SER A 67 -10.51 15.51 -14.68
C SER A 67 -10.73 15.10 -13.22
N ARG A 68 -11.89 14.55 -12.85
CA ARG A 68 -12.18 14.09 -11.49
C ARG A 68 -11.77 12.64 -11.23
N VAL A 69 -11.33 11.92 -12.24
CA VAL A 69 -10.76 10.57 -12.11
C VAL A 69 -9.24 10.71 -12.03
N TYR A 70 -8.72 10.86 -10.81
CA TYR A 70 -7.29 11.13 -10.57
C TYR A 70 -6.46 9.89 -10.25
N SER A 71 -7.08 8.83 -9.73
CA SER A 71 -6.45 7.52 -9.56
C SER A 71 -7.50 6.40 -9.65
N VAL A 72 -7.02 5.15 -9.77
CA VAL A 72 -7.83 3.94 -9.63
C VAL A 72 -7.19 3.02 -8.61
N PHE A 73 -7.95 2.58 -7.60
CA PHE A 73 -7.52 1.60 -6.59
C PHE A 73 -8.34 0.32 -6.72
N ALA A 74 -7.68 -0.79 -7.05
CA ALA A 74 -8.31 -2.10 -7.29
C ALA A 74 -7.27 -3.23 -7.17
N PRO A 75 -7.68 -4.52 -7.25
CA PRO A 75 -6.71 -5.60 -7.48
C PRO A 75 -5.79 -5.27 -8.65
N GLU A 76 -4.50 -5.51 -8.49
CA GLU A 76 -3.44 -5.00 -9.38
C GLU A 76 -3.75 -5.21 -10.88
N PRO A 77 -4.13 -6.42 -11.37
CA PRO A 77 -4.47 -6.61 -12.79
C PRO A 77 -5.67 -5.80 -13.28
N VAL A 78 -6.62 -5.51 -12.38
CA VAL A 78 -7.81 -4.72 -12.68
C VAL A 78 -7.45 -3.23 -12.73
N ALA A 79 -6.67 -2.75 -11.77
CA ALA A 79 -6.21 -1.37 -11.71
C ALA A 79 -5.40 -1.02 -12.98
N GLU A 80 -4.45 -1.87 -13.35
CA GLU A 80 -3.59 -1.67 -14.51
C GLU A 80 -4.37 -1.72 -15.83
N LEU A 81 -5.25 -2.72 -16.00
CA LEU A 81 -6.08 -2.81 -17.20
C LEU A 81 -7.04 -1.62 -17.32
N PHE A 82 -7.65 -1.18 -16.21
CA PHE A 82 -8.48 0.01 -16.20
C PHE A 82 -7.68 1.26 -16.57
N ALA A 83 -6.51 1.47 -15.94
CA ALA A 83 -5.67 2.64 -16.19
C ALA A 83 -5.26 2.75 -17.67
N ARG A 84 -4.88 1.63 -18.30
CA ARG A 84 -4.57 1.57 -19.74
C ARG A 84 -5.78 1.93 -20.60
N LEU A 85 -6.92 1.26 -20.39
CA LEU A 85 -8.14 1.55 -21.15
C LEU A 85 -8.61 3.00 -20.97
N TRP A 86 -8.49 3.54 -19.75
CA TRP A 86 -8.81 4.92 -19.45
C TRP A 86 -7.90 5.89 -20.20
N SER A 87 -6.59 5.66 -20.19
CA SER A 87 -5.63 6.45 -20.97
C SER A 87 -5.93 6.41 -22.46
N ASP A 88 -6.18 5.23 -23.03
CA ASP A 88 -6.52 5.08 -24.45
C ASP A 88 -7.79 5.84 -24.82
N SER A 89 -8.81 5.81 -23.97
CA SER A 89 -10.12 6.42 -24.25
C SER A 89 -10.17 7.94 -23.98
N THR A 90 -9.34 8.45 -23.06
CA THR A 90 -9.42 9.85 -22.61
C THR A 90 -8.23 10.70 -23.05
N GLY A 91 -7.11 10.09 -23.42
CA GLY A 91 -5.83 10.76 -23.66
C GLY A 91 -5.12 11.21 -22.37
N ILE A 92 -5.62 10.83 -21.19
CA ILE A 92 -5.00 11.13 -19.90
C ILE A 92 -4.07 9.96 -19.53
N TRP A 93 -2.76 10.18 -19.62
CA TRP A 93 -1.77 9.16 -19.28
C TRP A 93 -1.81 8.79 -17.80
N HIS A 94 -1.52 7.53 -17.49
CA HIS A 94 -1.29 7.05 -16.12
C HIS A 94 0.21 6.95 -15.82
N TYR A 95 0.57 7.08 -14.56
CA TYR A 95 1.94 6.87 -14.11
C TYR A 95 2.27 5.37 -14.10
N PRO A 96 3.50 4.97 -14.47
CA PRO A 96 3.90 3.57 -14.44
C PRO A 96 4.10 3.05 -13.00
N GLU A 97 4.48 3.94 -12.09
CA GLU A 97 4.64 3.63 -10.67
C GLU A 97 3.33 3.92 -9.93
N PRO A 98 2.76 2.94 -9.20
CA PRO A 98 1.54 3.15 -8.43
C PRO A 98 1.80 4.09 -7.24
N TYR A 99 0.81 4.90 -6.87
CA TYR A 99 0.85 5.73 -5.66
C TYR A 99 0.83 4.90 -4.38
N TYR A 100 0.16 3.75 -4.41
CA TYR A 100 0.06 2.85 -3.28
C TYR A 100 0.06 1.40 -3.74
N ALA A 101 0.83 0.56 -3.05
CA ALA A 101 0.76 -0.89 -3.19
C ALA A 101 0.30 -1.49 -1.86
N ALA A 102 -0.86 -2.12 -1.87
CA ALA A 102 -1.47 -2.76 -0.71
C ALA A 102 -1.49 -4.27 -0.86
N GLN A 103 -1.42 -4.97 0.26
CA GLN A 103 -1.71 -6.41 0.33
C GLN A 103 -3.02 -6.60 1.09
N LEU A 104 -4.03 -7.16 0.42
CA LEU A 104 -5.24 -7.62 1.08
C LEU A 104 -4.95 -8.96 1.74
N SER A 105 -4.76 -8.92 3.06
CA SER A 105 -4.53 -10.08 3.90
C SER A 105 -5.83 -10.59 4.52
N PHE A 106 -5.84 -11.85 4.94
CA PHE A 106 -6.97 -12.46 5.63
C PHE A 106 -6.55 -13.18 6.91
N CYS A 107 -7.52 -13.37 7.80
CA CYS A 107 -7.40 -14.19 8.99
C CYS A 107 -8.51 -15.25 8.97
N THR A 108 -8.16 -16.50 9.26
CA THR A 108 -9.11 -17.60 9.39
C THR A 108 -9.27 -17.99 10.86
N GLN A 109 -10.30 -18.77 11.19
CA GLN A 109 -10.43 -19.35 12.53
C GLN A 109 -9.21 -20.17 12.94
N ARG A 110 -8.54 -20.81 11.98
CA ARG A 110 -7.32 -21.60 12.20
C ARG A 110 -6.07 -20.75 12.41
N SER A 111 -5.98 -19.60 11.75
CA SER A 111 -4.81 -18.70 11.87
C SER A 111 -4.96 -17.69 13.00
N PHE A 112 -6.18 -17.46 13.49
CA PHE A 112 -6.46 -16.51 14.56
C PHE A 112 -5.69 -16.83 15.84
N LYS A 113 -4.95 -15.85 16.33
CA LYS A 113 -4.26 -15.91 17.61
C LYS A 113 -5.02 -15.03 18.59
N ASN A 114 -5.75 -15.67 19.50
CA ASN A 114 -6.45 -14.96 20.57
C ASN A 114 -5.41 -14.37 21.54
N ARG A 115 -5.02 -13.12 21.29
CA ARG A 115 -4.09 -12.40 22.13
C ARG A 115 -4.86 -11.46 23.05
N GLN A 116 -4.60 -11.58 24.35
CA GLN A 116 -5.00 -10.57 25.32
C GLN A 116 -4.39 -9.22 24.91
N ALA A 117 -5.23 -8.18 24.81
CA ALA A 117 -4.77 -6.82 24.58
C ALA A 117 -3.64 -6.49 25.56
N THR A 118 -2.59 -5.80 25.10
CA THR A 118 -1.50 -5.34 25.97
C THR A 118 -2.14 -4.66 27.17
N THR A 119 -2.00 -5.24 28.35
CA THR A 119 -2.63 -4.75 29.57
C THR A 119 -2.24 -3.29 29.74
N MET A 120 -3.24 -2.41 29.84
CA MET A 120 -3.00 -1.00 30.11
C MET A 120 -2.10 -0.88 31.34
N ARG A 121 -1.18 0.08 31.34
CA ARG A 121 -0.51 0.45 32.59
C ARG A 121 -1.60 0.84 33.59
N GLU A 122 -1.49 0.29 34.79
CA GLU A 122 -2.42 0.53 35.90
C GLU A 122 -2.65 2.05 36.06
N GLY A 123 -3.91 2.50 35.97
CA GLY A 123 -4.29 3.91 36.04
C GLY A 123 -4.39 4.68 34.71
N SER A 124 -4.16 4.04 33.57
CA SER A 124 -4.40 4.66 32.25
C SER A 124 -5.88 4.56 31.87
N HIS A 125 -6.50 5.68 31.52
CA HIS A 125 -7.86 5.73 30.99
C HIS A 125 -7.83 6.20 29.53
N TYR A 126 -8.61 5.56 28.68
CA TYR A 126 -8.86 6.05 27.33
C TYR A 126 -10.27 6.62 27.20
N ASN A 127 -10.39 7.67 26.39
CA ASN A 127 -11.66 8.25 26.00
C ASN A 127 -11.74 8.25 24.48
N LEU A 128 -12.72 7.52 23.93
CA LEU A 128 -13.00 7.49 22.50
C LEU A 128 -14.27 8.29 22.24
N ARG A 129 -14.15 9.39 21.50
CA ARG A 129 -15.27 10.30 21.23
C ARG A 129 -15.16 10.90 19.83
N PRO A 130 -16.26 11.38 19.23
CA PRO A 130 -16.18 12.22 18.05
C PRO A 130 -15.30 13.44 18.32
N ALA A 131 -14.58 13.89 17.30
CA ALA A 131 -13.79 15.13 17.38
C ALA A 131 -14.72 16.35 17.53
N ILE A 132 -14.25 17.34 18.28
CA ILE A 132 -14.93 18.63 18.50
C ILE A 132 -14.04 19.78 17.99
N PRO A 133 -14.58 21.01 17.84
CA PRO A 133 -13.81 22.13 17.30
C PRO A 133 -12.49 22.44 18.03
N SER A 134 -12.40 22.15 19.34
CA SER A 134 -11.15 22.35 20.09
C SER A 134 -10.04 21.35 19.73
N ASP A 135 -10.37 20.25 19.04
CA ASP A 135 -9.40 19.26 18.57
C ASP A 135 -8.73 19.66 17.24
N LEU A 136 -9.21 20.73 16.59
CA LEU A 136 -8.87 21.11 15.21
C LEU A 136 -7.36 21.07 14.93
N LEU A 137 -6.54 21.71 15.77
CA LEU A 137 -5.10 21.79 15.53
C LEU A 137 -4.40 20.45 15.72
N ALA A 138 -4.89 19.61 16.63
CA ALA A 138 -4.35 18.27 16.85
C ALA A 138 -4.70 17.35 15.68
N VAL A 139 -5.95 17.41 15.19
CA VAL A 139 -6.37 16.67 13.99
C VAL A 139 -5.63 17.16 12.75
N ALA A 140 -5.48 18.47 12.57
CA ALA A 140 -4.72 19.05 11.45
C ALA A 140 -3.25 18.60 11.46
N LYS A 141 -2.62 18.52 12.63
CA LYS A 141 -1.27 17.97 12.77
C LYS A 141 -1.21 16.51 12.29
N LEU A 142 -2.17 15.67 12.68
CA LEU A 142 -2.22 14.28 12.22
C LEU A 142 -2.48 14.19 10.70
N CYS A 143 -3.38 14.99 10.14
CA CYS A 143 -3.60 15.07 8.70
C CYS A 143 -2.31 15.44 7.96
N LEU A 144 -1.56 16.43 8.45
CA LEU A 144 -0.29 16.83 7.89
C LEU A 144 0.73 15.69 7.93
N GLU A 145 0.96 15.11 9.11
CA GLU A 145 1.91 14.01 9.31
C GLU A 145 1.57 12.78 8.47
N PHE A 146 0.28 12.47 8.31
CA PHE A 146 -0.17 11.38 7.45
C PHE A 146 0.10 11.68 5.97
N SER A 147 -0.15 12.91 5.53
CA SER A 147 0.01 13.30 4.12
C SER A 147 1.47 13.29 3.64
N GLN A 148 2.45 13.50 4.53
CA GLN A 148 3.88 13.58 4.18
C GLN A 148 4.43 12.30 3.52
N GLY A 149 3.82 11.14 3.81
CA GLY A 149 4.17 9.87 3.19
C GLY A 149 3.23 9.44 2.07
N SER A 150 2.37 10.34 1.57
CA SER A 150 1.27 10.00 0.66
C SER A 150 1.24 10.88 -0.60
N GLU A 151 2.41 11.10 -1.21
CA GLU A 151 2.50 11.71 -2.55
C GLU A 151 1.52 11.01 -3.53
N PRO A 152 0.77 11.76 -4.35
CA PRO A 152 0.83 13.21 -4.58
C PRO A 152 -0.03 14.07 -3.62
N PHE A 153 -0.65 13.47 -2.61
CA PHE A 153 -1.67 14.11 -1.78
C PHE A 153 -1.08 14.78 -0.53
N VAL A 154 0.10 15.39 -0.66
CA VAL A 154 0.78 16.07 0.43
C VAL A 154 0.07 17.38 0.74
N LEU A 155 -0.23 17.59 2.02
CA LEU A 155 -0.84 18.81 2.51
C LEU A 155 0.24 19.76 3.03
N ASP A 156 0.03 21.06 2.85
CA ASP A 156 0.67 22.06 3.70
C ASP A 156 -0.15 22.25 4.98
N TRP A 157 0.33 23.06 5.92
CA TRP A 157 -0.37 23.28 7.18
C TRP A 157 -1.77 23.87 6.98
N GLU A 158 -1.93 24.79 6.04
CA GLU A 158 -3.23 25.43 5.76
C GLU A 158 -4.23 24.41 5.18
N GLY A 159 -3.78 23.56 4.25
CA GLY A 159 -4.53 22.44 3.71
C GLY A 159 -4.93 21.43 4.78
N ALA A 160 -4.00 21.08 5.68
CA ALA A 160 -4.28 20.16 6.77
C ALA A 160 -5.30 20.72 7.77
N VAL A 161 -5.27 22.03 8.04
CA VAL A 161 -6.30 22.70 8.87
C VAL A 161 -7.66 22.66 8.19
N ARG A 162 -7.74 22.97 6.88
CA ARG A 162 -9.01 22.87 6.12
C ARG A 162 -9.58 21.46 6.11
N GLU A 163 -8.72 20.46 5.89
CA GLU A 163 -9.12 19.05 5.90
C GLU A 163 -9.68 18.64 7.27
N ALA A 164 -8.95 18.97 8.34
CA ALA A 164 -9.39 18.70 9.70
C ALA A 164 -10.72 19.40 10.04
N GLU A 165 -10.90 20.65 9.60
CA GLU A 165 -12.14 21.40 9.81
C GLU A 165 -13.33 20.73 9.12
N MET A 166 -13.18 20.33 7.85
CA MET A 166 -14.22 19.60 7.12
C MET A 166 -14.56 18.28 7.80
N LEU A 167 -13.54 17.51 8.18
CA LEU A 167 -13.72 16.20 8.82
C LEU A 167 -14.42 16.30 10.18
N ILE A 168 -14.07 17.30 11.00
CA ILE A 168 -14.74 17.58 12.28
C ILE A 168 -16.19 18.01 12.03
N TYR A 169 -16.40 18.97 11.12
CA TYR A 169 -17.73 19.49 10.80
C TYR A 169 -18.67 18.39 10.29
N ASN A 170 -18.17 17.51 9.43
CA ASN A 170 -18.91 16.37 8.88
C ASN A 170 -19.03 15.18 9.85
N LYS A 171 -18.46 15.28 11.06
CA LYS A 171 -18.43 14.21 12.07
C LYS A 171 -17.77 12.91 11.58
N GLN A 172 -16.72 13.03 10.78
CA GLN A 172 -16.00 11.92 10.16
C GLN A 172 -14.73 11.51 10.94
N VAL A 173 -14.36 12.23 12.00
CA VAL A 173 -13.17 11.93 12.82
C VAL A 173 -13.55 11.61 14.26
N TRP A 174 -12.87 10.61 14.81
CA TRP A 174 -12.92 10.21 16.21
C TRP A 174 -11.54 10.44 16.84
N VAL A 175 -11.53 10.96 18.06
CA VAL A 175 -10.31 11.15 18.86
C VAL A 175 -10.23 10.05 19.91
N HIS A 176 -9.07 9.44 20.00
CA HIS A 176 -8.69 8.52 21.05
C HIS A 176 -7.72 9.23 22.01
N GLU A 177 -8.24 9.71 23.14
CA GLU A 177 -7.43 10.40 24.16
C GLU A 177 -6.91 9.36 25.16
N ILE A 178 -5.61 9.39 25.44
CA ILE A 178 -4.99 8.56 26.47
C ILE A 178 -4.52 9.48 27.59
N GLN A 179 -5.13 9.36 28.77
CA GLN A 179 -4.67 10.08 29.96
C GLN A 179 -3.73 9.17 30.76
N GLY A 180 -2.51 9.65 31.02
CA GLY A 180 -1.54 8.97 31.90
C GLY A 180 -0.29 8.35 31.25
N ALA A 181 -0.06 8.56 29.94
CA ALA A 181 1.17 8.09 29.28
C ALA A 181 1.88 9.23 28.54
N SER A 182 2.97 9.73 29.13
CA SER A 182 4.06 10.35 28.35
C SER A 182 4.85 9.22 27.70
N ASP A 183 4.57 8.90 26.45
CA ASP A 183 5.59 8.52 25.45
C ASP A 183 4.95 8.19 24.10
N SER A 184 5.69 8.57 23.04
CA SER A 184 5.38 8.42 21.63
C SER A 184 5.19 6.95 21.21
N SER A 185 4.01 6.63 20.68
CA SER A 185 3.75 5.35 20.02
C SER A 185 3.82 5.54 18.50
N SER A 186 4.93 5.13 17.88
CA SER A 186 4.95 4.85 16.44
C SER A 186 4.25 3.50 16.21
N SER A 187 3.09 3.55 15.56
CA SER A 187 2.33 2.35 15.20
C SER A 187 2.90 1.72 13.94
N GLU A 188 3.79 0.76 14.11
CA GLU A 188 4.07 -0.22 13.05
C GLU A 188 2.90 -1.20 12.96
N SER A 189 1.79 -0.78 12.33
CA SER A 189 0.53 -1.53 12.22
C SER A 189 0.73 -2.95 11.68
N ARG A 190 1.73 -3.16 10.82
CA ARG A 190 2.10 -4.48 10.29
C ARG A 190 2.47 -5.49 11.39
N LYS A 191 3.18 -5.02 12.43
CA LYS A 191 3.54 -5.85 13.60
C LYS A 191 2.32 -6.20 14.45
N VAL A 192 1.25 -5.43 14.40
CA VAL A 192 0.01 -5.72 15.13
C VAL A 192 -0.77 -6.81 14.39
N TYR A 193 -0.97 -6.65 13.07
CA TYR A 193 -1.72 -7.60 12.26
C TYR A 193 -1.08 -8.99 12.21
N HIS A 194 0.24 -9.08 12.06
CA HIS A 194 0.96 -10.36 12.10
C HIS A 194 0.73 -11.11 13.42
N LYS A 195 0.70 -10.37 14.54
CA LYS A 195 0.57 -10.95 15.88
C LYS A 195 -0.82 -11.49 16.19
N VAL A 196 -1.85 -11.08 15.46
CA VAL A 196 -3.24 -11.57 15.63
C VAL A 196 -3.61 -12.69 14.65
N GLY A 197 -2.73 -13.04 13.71
CA GLY A 197 -2.89 -14.21 12.84
C GLY A 197 -3.22 -13.94 11.38
N PHE A 198 -3.06 -12.70 10.91
CA PHE A 198 -3.14 -12.37 9.49
C PHE A 198 -1.92 -12.93 8.72
N VAL A 199 -2.16 -13.48 7.54
CA VAL A 199 -1.14 -14.15 6.71
C VAL A 199 -0.60 -13.23 5.61
N GLY A 200 0.58 -13.52 5.05
CA GLY A 200 1.12 -12.77 3.90
C GLY A 200 1.79 -11.44 4.24
N LEU A 201 1.97 -11.13 5.53
CA LEU A 201 2.54 -9.86 6.01
C LEU A 201 4.06 -9.86 6.14
N ASN A 202 4.74 -10.97 5.83
CA ASN A 202 6.17 -11.15 6.12
C ASN A 202 7.09 -10.61 5.03
N GLY A 203 6.56 -10.09 3.92
CA GLY A 203 7.37 -9.69 2.76
C GLY A 203 8.08 -10.86 2.07
N SER A 204 7.70 -12.11 2.37
CA SER A 204 8.17 -13.28 1.63
C SER A 204 7.55 -13.27 0.23
N GLU A 205 8.35 -13.54 -0.80
CA GLU A 205 7.91 -13.65 -2.20
C GLU A 205 6.94 -14.83 -2.45
N GLU A 206 6.81 -15.76 -1.50
CA GLU A 206 5.82 -16.83 -1.60
C GLU A 206 4.39 -16.25 -1.63
N SER A 207 3.76 -16.35 -2.80
CA SER A 207 2.35 -16.04 -2.98
C SER A 207 1.52 -16.97 -2.11
N ILE A 208 0.85 -16.41 -1.11
CA ILE A 208 -0.13 -17.15 -0.29
C ILE A 208 -1.47 -17.07 -1.01
N GLU A 209 -2.06 -18.23 -1.31
CA GLU A 209 -3.40 -18.32 -1.89
C GLU A 209 -4.42 -17.51 -1.06
N GLY A 210 -5.17 -16.63 -1.74
CA GLY A 210 -6.14 -15.74 -1.12
C GLY A 210 -5.58 -14.41 -0.60
N VAL A 211 -4.26 -14.19 -0.64
CA VAL A 211 -3.67 -12.86 -0.45
C VAL A 211 -3.60 -12.16 -1.80
N GLU A 212 -4.34 -11.07 -1.95
CA GLU A 212 -4.41 -10.32 -3.20
C GLU A 212 -3.59 -9.03 -3.12
N ARG A 213 -2.87 -8.71 -4.20
CA ARG A 213 -2.21 -7.41 -4.35
C ARG A 213 -3.17 -6.41 -4.95
N TRP A 214 -3.17 -5.22 -4.36
CA TRP A 214 -3.99 -4.10 -4.76
C TRP A 214 -3.08 -2.91 -5.04
N SER A 215 -3.37 -2.18 -6.10
CA SER A 215 -2.56 -1.05 -6.53
C SER A 215 -3.43 0.17 -6.74
N GLU A 216 -2.94 1.32 -6.31
CA GLU A 216 -3.49 2.63 -6.67
C GLU A 216 -2.66 3.22 -7.79
N ILE A 217 -3.24 3.37 -8.99
CA ILE A 217 -2.55 3.93 -10.15
C ILE A 217 -3.07 5.34 -10.40
N GLY A 218 -2.15 6.31 -10.37
CA GLY A 218 -2.46 7.71 -10.62
C GLY A 218 -2.48 8.10 -12.09
N PHE A 219 -3.20 9.18 -12.39
CA PHE A 219 -3.28 9.80 -13.72
C PHE A 219 -2.56 11.16 -13.76
N ASP A 220 -2.17 11.59 -14.96
CA ASP A 220 -1.42 12.83 -15.23
C ASP A 220 -2.03 14.02 -14.48
N ARG A 221 -1.28 14.51 -13.48
CA ARG A 221 -1.66 15.60 -12.58
C ARG A 221 -1.90 16.93 -13.28
N THR A 222 -1.44 17.11 -14.51
CA THR A 222 -1.73 18.31 -15.32
C THR A 222 -3.10 18.27 -15.97
N LYS A 223 -3.75 17.08 -15.98
CA LYS A 223 -5.06 16.83 -16.60
C LYS A 223 -6.15 16.51 -15.59
N VAL A 224 -5.78 16.14 -14.37
CA VAL A 224 -6.71 15.77 -13.30
C VAL A 224 -6.70 16.77 -12.15
N GLN A 225 -7.80 16.80 -11.41
CA GLN A 225 -8.03 17.60 -10.22
C GLN A 225 -8.03 16.64 -9.03
N LEU A 226 -6.98 16.72 -8.20
CA LEU A 226 -6.92 15.95 -6.96
C LEU A 226 -8.12 16.32 -6.07
N GLY A 227 -8.72 15.30 -5.46
CA GLY A 227 -9.74 15.50 -4.44
C GLY A 227 -9.13 15.94 -3.11
N HIS A 228 -10.01 16.28 -2.17
CA HIS A 228 -9.69 16.23 -0.74
C HIS A 228 -9.60 14.77 -0.30
N TRP A 229 -8.91 14.52 0.82
CA TRP A 229 -8.81 13.16 1.40
C TRP A 229 -10.15 12.66 1.95
#